data_AF-A0A4Y6GR57-F1
#
_entry.id   AF-A0A4Y6GR57-F1
#
_cell.length_a   1.000
_cell.length_b   1.000
_cell.length_c   1.000
_cell.angle_alpha   90.00
_cell.angle_beta   90.00
_cell.angle_gamma   90.00
#
_symmetry.space_group_name_H-M   'P 1'
#
loop_
_entity.id
_entity.type
_entity.pdbx_description
1 polymer ?
#
loop_
_entity_poly.entity_id
_entity_poly.type
_entity_poly.pdbx_seq_one_letter_code
_entity_poly.pdbx_strand_id
1 'polypeptide(L)'
;TKRDVIPEVLLNQLYKSTQLQTNFSVAMLALVNNQPKVLNLKEALQIYIDHQFDILLRKTNFELKKAKASAHIVEGLVIATNNIDDVIEIIKNAKDNEDAKNTLMTKYELSDLQAKAILDMRLRSLSGLERENLQKELAKLKELIKDLEEILQNKERRIKIISDQLDEIDHKFGDERRTKIC
;
A
#
# COMPACT_ATOMS: atom_id res chain seq x y z
N THR A 1 -22.34 55.71 22.82
CA THR A 1 -22.79 55.68 21.42
C THR A 1 -22.84 57.10 20.88
N LYS A 2 -22.03 57.46 19.87
CA LYS A 2 -22.18 58.74 19.19
C LYS A 2 -23.55 58.74 18.50
N ARG A 3 -24.42 59.70 18.83
CA ARG A 3 -25.83 59.71 18.39
C ARG A 3 -26.01 60.10 16.91
N ASP A 4 -24.99 60.67 16.28
CA ASP A 4 -25.09 61.24 14.93
C ASP A 4 -24.40 60.40 13.83
N VAL A 5 -24.18 59.09 14.06
CA VAL A 5 -23.48 58.23 13.09
C VAL A 5 -24.41 57.17 12.52
N ILE A 6 -24.50 57.11 11.19
CA ILE A 6 -25.21 56.06 10.46
C ILE A 6 -24.30 54.81 10.40
N PRO A 7 -24.68 53.67 11.01
CA PRO A 7 -23.80 52.50 11.13
C PRO A 7 -23.30 51.94 9.79
N GLU A 8 -24.14 51.91 8.75
CA GLU A 8 -23.76 51.40 7.43
C GLU A 8 -22.70 52.28 6.75
N VAL A 9 -22.79 53.61 6.92
CA VAL A 9 -21.80 54.55 6.38
C VAL A 9 -20.46 54.36 7.08
N LEU A 10 -20.47 54.19 8.40
CA LEU A 10 -19.25 53.91 9.17
C LEU A 10 -18.64 52.56 8.78
N LEU A 11 -19.45 51.52 8.62
CA LEU A 11 -19.00 50.19 8.20
C LEU A 11 -18.32 50.25 6.83
N ASN A 12 -18.91 50.96 5.87
CA ASN A 12 -18.31 51.18 4.54
C ASN A 12 -17.00 51.97 4.61
N GLN A 13 -16.88 52.94 5.52
CA GLN A 13 -15.63 53.64 5.77
C GLN A 13 -14.57 52.70 6.37
N LEU A 14 -14.95 51.83 7.31
CA LEU A 14 -14.05 50.82 7.91
C LEU A 14 -13.58 49.81 6.88
N TYR A 15 -14.46 49.32 5.99
CA TYR A 15 -14.08 48.46 4.88
C TYR A 15 -13.03 49.11 3.96
N LYS A 16 -13.11 50.42 3.73
CA LYS A 16 -12.16 51.15 2.85
C LYS A 16 -10.83 51.49 3.52
N SER A 17 -10.84 51.75 4.83
CA SER A 17 -9.71 52.32 5.56
C SER A 17 -8.99 51.33 6.46
N THR A 18 -9.52 50.11 6.62
CA THR A 18 -8.98 49.08 7.50
C THR A 18 -8.99 47.71 6.82
N GLN A 19 -8.37 46.71 7.46
CA GLN A 19 -8.37 45.32 6.99
C GLN A 19 -9.69 44.57 7.25
N LEU A 20 -10.75 45.27 7.68
CA LEU A 20 -12.07 44.67 7.85
C LEU A 20 -12.63 44.14 6.52
N GLN A 21 -12.20 44.70 5.38
CA GLN A 21 -12.35 44.12 4.05
C GLN A 21 -10.97 44.11 3.38
N THR A 22 -10.58 42.96 2.85
CA THR A 22 -9.32 42.81 2.11
C THR A 22 -9.53 41.96 0.87
N ASN A 23 -8.71 42.21 -0.14
CA ASN A 23 -8.69 41.39 -1.35
C ASN A 23 -7.64 40.29 -1.18
N PHE A 24 -8.05 39.04 -1.42
CA PHE A 24 -7.13 37.91 -1.52
C PHE A 24 -6.92 37.56 -2.99
N SER A 25 -5.78 37.98 -3.55
CA SER A 25 -5.41 37.66 -4.93
C SER A 25 -4.84 36.24 -5.00
N VAL A 26 -5.58 35.33 -5.64
CA VAL A 26 -5.17 33.93 -5.77
C VAL A 26 -4.16 33.77 -6.91
N ALA A 27 -2.98 33.24 -6.60
CA ALA A 27 -2.04 32.71 -7.57
C ALA A 27 -1.65 31.29 -7.17
N MET A 28 -2.22 30.28 -7.85
CA MET A 28 -1.93 28.86 -7.58
C MET A 28 -0.61 28.46 -8.23
N LEU A 29 0.50 28.94 -7.68
CA LEU A 29 1.85 28.58 -8.12
C LEU A 29 2.35 27.38 -7.32
N ALA A 30 2.74 26.31 -8.00
CA ALA A 30 3.29 25.10 -7.38
C ALA A 30 4.43 24.51 -8.22
N LEU A 31 5.20 23.60 -7.63
CA LEU A 31 6.19 22.81 -8.36
C LEU A 31 5.51 21.59 -8.99
N VAL A 32 5.64 21.45 -10.30
CA VAL A 32 5.24 20.25 -11.05
C VAL A 32 6.49 19.71 -11.70
N ASN A 33 6.90 18.50 -11.33
CA ASN A 33 8.16 17.89 -11.79
C ASN A 33 9.37 18.81 -11.58
N ASN A 34 9.48 19.40 -10.38
CA ASN A 34 10.53 20.37 -9.99
C ASN A 34 10.57 21.66 -10.83
N GLN A 35 9.51 21.98 -11.56
CA GLN A 35 9.40 23.22 -12.31
C GLN A 35 8.23 24.07 -11.78
N PRO A 36 8.41 25.39 -11.60
CA PRO A 36 7.34 26.26 -11.14
C PRO A 36 6.28 26.41 -12.24
N LYS A 37 5.03 26.12 -11.91
CA LYS A 37 3.88 26.24 -12.81
C LYS A 37 2.71 26.90 -12.10
N VAL A 38 2.07 27.86 -12.77
CA VAL A 38 0.77 28.39 -12.35
C VAL A 38 -0.31 27.43 -12.82
N LEU A 39 -1.14 26.98 -11.89
CA LEU A 39 -2.17 25.97 -12.11
C LEU A 39 -3.56 26.60 -12.06
N ASN A 40 -4.50 25.99 -12.78
CA ASN A 40 -5.92 26.13 -12.47
C ASN A 40 -6.39 25.04 -11.48
N LEU A 41 -7.63 25.13 -11.00
CA LEU A 41 -8.17 24.20 -10.02
C LEU A 41 -8.19 22.75 -10.53
N LYS A 42 -8.58 22.54 -11.79
CA LYS A 42 -8.62 21.20 -12.40
C LYS A 42 -7.23 20.58 -12.49
N GLU A 43 -6.23 21.35 -12.89
CA GLU A 43 -4.85 20.88 -12.99
C GLU A 43 -4.30 20.48 -11.62
N ALA A 44 -4.54 21.30 -10.59
CA ALA A 44 -4.11 21.00 -9.23
C ALA A 44 -4.72 19.68 -8.70
N LEU A 45 -6.03 19.50 -8.90
CA LEU A 45 -6.74 18.26 -8.52
C LEU A 45 -6.25 17.05 -9.32
N GLN A 46 -6.04 17.20 -10.63
CA GLN A 46 -5.57 16.11 -11.48
C GLN A 46 -4.17 15.63 -11.07
N ILE A 47 -3.26 16.56 -10.79
CA ILE A 47 -1.89 16.23 -10.32
C ILE A 47 -1.96 15.43 -9.01
N TYR A 48 -2.83 15.85 -8.08
CA TYR A 48 -3.02 15.12 -6.83
C TYR A 48 -3.56 13.70 -7.07
N ILE A 49 -4.58 13.55 -7.91
CA ILE A 49 -5.16 12.24 -8.25
C ILE A 49 -4.13 11.34 -8.92
N ASP A 50 -3.37 11.85 -9.90
CA ASP A 50 -2.32 11.10 -10.59
C ASP A 50 -1.24 10.63 -9.60
N HIS A 51 -0.91 11.45 -8.61
CA HIS A 51 0.00 11.06 -7.54
C HIS A 51 -0.58 9.95 -6.65
N GLN A 52 -1.88 9.99 -6.31
CA GLN A 52 -2.54 8.89 -5.58
C GLN A 52 -2.48 7.57 -6.36
N PHE A 53 -2.65 7.60 -7.68
CA PHE A 53 -2.47 6.41 -8.52
C PHE A 53 -1.03 5.88 -8.47
N ASP A 54 -0.03 6.75 -8.54
CA ASP A 54 1.38 6.32 -8.44
C ASP A 54 1.66 5.67 -7.08
N ILE A 55 1.20 6.29 -5.98
CA ILE A 55 1.34 5.73 -4.63
C ILE A 55 0.70 4.34 -4.55
N LEU A 56 -0.55 4.20 -5.03
CA LEU A 56 -1.26 2.93 -5.00
C LEU A 56 -0.51 1.87 -5.79
N LEU A 57 -0.09 2.17 -7.02
CA LEU A 57 0.67 1.23 -7.85
C LEU A 57 1.98 0.81 -7.20
N ARG A 58 2.73 1.75 -6.63
CA ARG A 58 3.99 1.44 -5.94
C ARG A 58 3.77 0.56 -4.72
N LYS A 59 2.75 0.88 -3.91
CA LYS A 59 2.35 0.08 -2.75
C LYS A 59 1.94 -1.33 -3.15
N THR A 60 1.03 -1.48 -4.10
CA THR A 60 0.54 -2.79 -4.57
C THR A 60 1.66 -3.63 -5.18
N ASN A 61 2.57 -3.04 -5.97
CA ASN A 61 3.73 -3.77 -6.50
C ASN A 61 4.68 -4.24 -5.39
N PHE A 62 4.91 -3.41 -4.37
CA PHE A 62 5.73 -3.78 -3.23
C PHE A 62 5.10 -4.95 -2.45
N GLU A 63 3.81 -4.86 -2.15
CA GLU A 63 3.06 -5.92 -1.48
C GLU A 63 3.03 -7.22 -2.29
N LEU A 64 2.84 -7.13 -3.61
CA LEU A 64 2.84 -8.28 -4.52
C LEU A 64 4.20 -8.99 -4.53
N LYS A 65 5.29 -8.22 -4.63
CA LYS A 65 6.65 -8.79 -4.60
C LYS A 65 6.92 -9.50 -3.27
N LYS A 66 6.50 -8.90 -2.16
CA LYS A 66 6.64 -9.49 -0.82
C LYS A 66 5.80 -10.77 -0.70
N ALA A 67 4.54 -10.74 -1.11
CA ALA A 67 3.64 -11.88 -1.05
C ALA A 67 4.15 -13.05 -1.91
N LYS A 68 4.63 -12.79 -3.13
CA LYS A 68 5.25 -13.81 -3.99
C LYS A 68 6.50 -14.42 -3.37
N ALA A 69 7.37 -13.61 -2.78
CA ALA A 69 8.57 -14.12 -2.10
C ALA A 69 8.20 -15.01 -0.90
N SER A 70 7.22 -14.60 -0.09
CA SER A 70 6.71 -15.41 1.02
C SER A 70 6.07 -16.71 0.52
N ALA A 71 5.21 -16.64 -0.50
CA ALA A 71 4.56 -17.81 -1.08
C ALA A 71 5.59 -18.81 -1.60
N HIS A 72 6.63 -18.34 -2.29
CA HIS A 72 7.72 -19.19 -2.79
C HIS A 72 8.37 -20.01 -1.67
N ILE A 73 8.67 -19.39 -0.52
CA ILE A 73 9.24 -20.11 0.63
C ILE A 73 8.24 -21.12 1.20
N VAL A 74 6.99 -20.70 1.44
CA VAL A 74 5.95 -21.56 2.01
C VAL A 74 5.64 -22.75 1.10
N GLU A 75 5.69 -22.59 -0.22
CA GLU A 75 5.55 -23.70 -1.18
C GLU A 75 6.62 -24.78 -0.98
N GLY A 76 7.87 -24.38 -0.80
CA GLY A 76 8.95 -25.32 -0.50
C GLY A 76 8.73 -26.07 0.82
N LEU A 77 8.29 -25.35 1.86
CA LEU A 77 7.97 -25.95 3.17
C LEU A 77 6.78 -26.92 3.09
N VAL A 78 5.76 -26.60 2.29
CA VAL A 78 4.61 -27.51 2.06
C VAL A 78 5.06 -28.77 1.32
N ILE A 79 5.91 -28.66 0.29
CA ILE A 79 6.49 -29.82 -0.41
C ILE A 79 7.28 -30.69 0.57
N ALA A 80 8.13 -30.07 1.40
CA ALA A 80 8.95 -30.80 2.36
C ALA A 80 8.11 -31.49 3.45
N THR A 81 7.13 -30.81 4.02
CA THR A 81 6.24 -31.40 5.04
C THR A 81 5.34 -32.50 4.49
N ASN A 82 5.02 -32.47 3.19
CA ASN A 82 4.29 -33.56 2.54
C ASN A 82 5.15 -34.82 2.32
N ASN A 83 6.48 -34.67 2.22
CA ASN A 83 7.42 -35.75 1.96
C ASN A 83 8.47 -35.88 3.08
N ILE A 84 8.04 -35.69 4.33
CA ILE A 84 8.97 -35.43 5.44
C ILE A 84 9.95 -36.57 5.72
N ASP A 85 9.50 -37.83 5.60
CA ASP A 85 10.35 -38.99 5.89
C ASP A 85 11.55 -39.05 4.93
N ASP A 86 11.30 -38.81 3.64
CA ASP A 86 12.33 -38.77 2.61
C ASP A 86 13.25 -37.55 2.75
N VAL A 87 12.69 -36.39 3.10
CA VAL A 87 13.49 -35.19 3.41
C VAL A 87 14.43 -35.43 4.58
N ILE A 88 13.96 -36.08 5.65
CA ILE A 88 14.79 -36.44 6.81
C ILE A 88 15.87 -37.44 6.42
N GLU A 89 15.55 -38.43 5.57
CA GLU A 89 16.51 -39.41 5.08
C GLU A 89 17.63 -38.76 4.26
N ILE A 90 17.29 -37.84 3.35
CA ILE A 90 18.25 -37.05 2.57
C ILE A 90 19.17 -36.27 3.51
N ILE A 91 18.61 -35.55 4.48
CA ILE A 91 19.40 -34.72 5.40
C ILE A 91 20.31 -35.59 6.29
N LYS A 92 19.85 -36.77 6.72
CA LYS A 92 20.65 -37.69 7.55
C LYS A 92 21.80 -38.35 6.79
N ASN A 93 21.61 -38.64 5.51
CA ASN A 93 22.59 -39.34 4.68
C ASN A 93 23.56 -38.40 3.96
N ALA A 94 23.25 -37.09 3.92
CA ALA A 94 24.12 -36.08 3.33
C ALA A 94 25.44 -35.91 4.09
N LYS A 95 26.51 -35.61 3.36
CA LYS A 95 27.84 -35.40 3.96
C LYS A 95 27.94 -34.08 4.73
N ASP A 96 27.28 -33.05 4.21
CA ASP A 96 27.20 -31.72 4.80
C ASP A 96 25.90 -31.01 4.38
N ASN A 97 25.69 -29.79 4.88
CA ASN A 97 24.50 -29.00 4.58
C ASN A 97 24.37 -28.63 3.10
N GLU A 98 25.48 -28.46 2.39
CA GLU A 98 25.46 -28.11 0.96
C GLU A 98 25.07 -29.31 0.09
N ASP A 99 25.56 -30.51 0.43
CA ASP A 99 25.17 -31.77 -0.17
C ASP A 99 23.66 -32.05 0.03
N ALA A 100 23.16 -31.87 1.25
CA ALA A 100 21.73 -32.00 1.56
C ALA A 100 20.89 -31.00 0.75
N LYS A 101 21.31 -29.73 0.71
CA LYS A 101 20.63 -28.67 -0.03
C LYS A 101 20.56 -28.99 -1.52
N ASN A 102 21.68 -29.35 -2.14
CA ASN A 102 21.75 -29.66 -3.57
C ASN A 102 20.90 -30.89 -3.93
N THR A 103 20.87 -31.89 -3.05
CA THR A 103 20.01 -33.07 -3.23
C THR A 103 18.52 -32.71 -3.15
N LEU A 104 18.12 -31.90 -2.17
CA LEU A 104 16.74 -31.40 -2.04
C LEU A 104 16.32 -30.55 -3.25
N MET A 105 17.20 -29.66 -3.72
CA MET A 105 16.97 -28.84 -4.91
C MET A 105 16.76 -29.70 -6.15
N THR A 106 17.61 -30.72 -6.36
CA THR A 106 17.55 -31.57 -7.55
C THR A 106 16.32 -32.48 -7.53
N LYS A 107 16.01 -33.08 -6.38
CA LYS A 107 14.92 -34.06 -6.26
C LYS A 107 13.53 -33.43 -6.30
N TYR A 108 13.37 -32.26 -5.69
CA TYR A 108 12.08 -31.57 -5.54
C TYR A 108 11.95 -30.31 -6.39
N GLU A 109 12.91 -30.08 -7.30
CA GLU A 109 12.98 -28.89 -8.17
C GLU A 109 12.88 -27.56 -7.40
N LEU A 110 13.48 -27.53 -6.21
CA LEU A 110 13.41 -26.39 -5.29
C LEU A 110 14.48 -25.35 -5.62
N SER A 111 14.18 -24.08 -5.36
CA SER A 111 15.20 -23.04 -5.41
C SER A 111 16.15 -23.10 -4.21
N ASP A 112 17.33 -22.49 -4.33
CA ASP A 112 18.30 -22.39 -3.23
C ASP A 112 17.69 -21.78 -1.96
N LEU A 113 16.80 -20.79 -2.11
CA LEU A 113 16.10 -20.16 -0.98
C LEU A 113 15.11 -21.11 -0.30
N GLN A 114 14.37 -21.92 -1.07
CA GLN A 114 13.46 -22.92 -0.52
C GLN A 114 14.22 -24.04 0.19
N ALA A 115 15.27 -24.56 -0.42
CA ALA A 115 16.08 -25.62 0.17
C ALA A 115 16.74 -25.17 1.48
N LYS A 116 17.27 -23.94 1.53
CA LYS A 116 17.77 -23.34 2.78
C LYS A 116 16.66 -23.24 3.84
N ALA A 117 15.48 -22.74 3.48
CA ALA A 117 14.36 -22.64 4.41
C ALA A 117 13.92 -24.00 4.97
N ILE A 118 14.03 -25.08 4.18
CA ILE A 118 13.77 -26.45 4.62
C ILE A 118 14.82 -26.93 5.61
N LEU A 119 16.11 -26.67 5.35
CA LEU A 119 17.19 -27.02 6.29
C LEU A 119 17.08 -26.25 7.62
N ASP A 120 16.55 -25.03 7.59
CA ASP A 120 16.32 -24.19 8.77
C ASP A 120 15.04 -24.57 9.55
N MET A 121 14.27 -25.56 9.09
CA MET A 121 13.07 -26.03 9.78
C MET A 121 13.39 -26.59 11.16
N ARG A 122 12.46 -26.38 12.10
CA ARG A 122 12.54 -26.96 13.45
C ARG A 122 11.68 -28.22 13.52
N LEU A 123 12.11 -29.22 14.31
CA LEU A 123 11.36 -30.48 14.48
C LEU A 123 9.91 -30.28 14.97
N ARG A 124 9.62 -29.21 15.73
CA ARG A 124 8.24 -28.85 16.12
C ARG A 124 7.31 -28.54 14.93
N SER A 125 7.88 -28.09 13.82
CA SER A 125 7.14 -27.76 12.59
C SER A 125 6.61 -28.99 11.86
N LEU A 126 6.94 -30.19 12.34
CA LEU A 126 6.51 -31.47 11.76
C LEU A 126 5.16 -31.96 12.32
N SER A 127 4.59 -31.25 13.31
CA SER A 127 3.27 -31.60 13.82
C SER A 127 2.19 -31.44 12.74
N GLY A 128 1.14 -32.26 12.79
CA GLY A 128 0.04 -32.19 11.82
C GLY A 128 -0.64 -30.82 11.77
N LEU A 129 -0.73 -30.13 12.92
CA LEU A 129 -1.27 -28.78 13.01
C LEU A 129 -0.42 -27.75 12.27
N GLU A 130 0.91 -27.82 12.39
CA GLU A 130 1.82 -26.90 11.70
C GLU A 130 1.80 -27.12 10.18
N ARG A 131 1.66 -28.37 9.73
CA ARG A 131 1.46 -28.69 8.30
C ARG A 131 0.16 -28.08 7.76
N GLU A 132 -0.94 -28.20 8.50
CA GLU A 132 -2.22 -27.59 8.12
C GLU A 132 -2.12 -26.06 8.11
N ASN A 133 -1.41 -25.47 9.06
CA ASN A 133 -1.17 -24.02 9.10
C ASN A 133 -0.41 -23.53 7.86
N LEU A 134 0.66 -24.24 7.46
CA LEU A 134 1.43 -23.89 6.25
C LEU A 134 0.56 -23.96 4.98
N GLN A 135 -0.31 -24.96 4.87
CA GLN A 135 -1.24 -25.07 3.74
C GLN A 135 -2.26 -23.92 3.72
N LYS A 136 -2.81 -23.57 4.87
CA LYS A 136 -3.72 -22.42 5.01
C LYS A 136 -3.03 -21.10 4.70
N GLU A 137 -1.79 -20.93 5.17
CA GLU A 137 -0.98 -19.75 4.87
C GLU A 137 -0.70 -19.62 3.37
N LEU A 138 -0.31 -20.72 2.73
CA LEU A 138 -0.09 -20.74 1.29
C LEU A 138 -1.35 -20.38 0.51
N ALA A 139 -2.51 -20.92 0.89
CA ALA A 139 -3.79 -20.61 0.25
C ALA A 139 -4.12 -19.11 0.37
N LYS A 140 -3.96 -18.52 1.56
CA LYS A 140 -4.16 -17.08 1.79
C LYS A 140 -3.20 -16.23 0.97
N LEU A 141 -1.92 -16.62 0.89
CA LEU A 141 -0.93 -15.90 0.08
C LEU A 141 -1.29 -15.95 -1.41
N LYS A 142 -1.78 -17.08 -1.92
CA LYS A 142 -2.25 -17.19 -3.32
C LYS A 142 -3.46 -16.32 -3.61
N GLU A 143 -4.43 -16.28 -2.70
CA GLU A 143 -5.58 -15.37 -2.81
C GLU A 143 -5.14 -13.91 -2.81
N LEU A 144 -4.24 -13.54 -1.89
CA LEU A 144 -3.70 -12.18 -1.82
C LEU A 144 -2.92 -11.80 -3.09
N ILE A 145 -2.07 -12.68 -3.61
CA ILE A 145 -1.33 -12.45 -4.86
C ILE A 145 -2.30 -12.20 -6.01
N LYS A 146 -3.33 -13.03 -6.14
CA LYS A 146 -4.36 -12.89 -7.18
C LYS A 146 -5.08 -11.53 -7.06
N ASP A 147 -5.44 -11.15 -5.83
CA ASP A 147 -6.12 -9.89 -5.58
C ASP A 147 -5.25 -8.68 -5.96
N LEU A 148 -3.98 -8.69 -5.56
CA LEU A 148 -3.01 -7.65 -5.87
C LEU A 148 -2.75 -7.56 -7.38
N GLU A 149 -2.66 -8.69 -8.08
CA GLU A 149 -2.54 -8.72 -9.55
C GLU A 149 -3.76 -8.11 -10.24
N GLU A 150 -4.97 -8.40 -9.74
CA GLU A 150 -6.20 -7.81 -10.25
C GLU A 150 -6.24 -6.30 -10.05
N ILE A 151 -5.78 -5.78 -8.91
CA ILE A 151 -5.65 -4.34 -8.66
C ILE A 151 -4.70 -3.69 -9.68
N LEU A 152 -3.59 -4.35 -10.03
CA LEU A 152 -2.64 -3.83 -11.01
C LEU A 152 -3.20 -3.85 -12.44
N GLN A 153 -4.06 -4.81 -12.78
CA GLN A 153 -4.63 -4.92 -14.13
C GLN A 153 -5.88 -4.06 -14.33
N ASN A 154 -6.70 -3.88 -13.29
CA ASN A 154 -7.98 -3.19 -13.39
C ASN A 154 -7.92 -1.72 -12.95
N LYS A 155 -8.04 -0.79 -13.92
CA LYS A 155 -8.05 0.66 -13.65
C LYS A 155 -9.27 1.12 -12.85
N GLU A 156 -10.45 0.58 -13.12
CA GLU A 156 -11.68 0.94 -12.40
C GLU A 156 -11.59 0.54 -10.93
N ARG A 157 -11.03 -0.64 -10.67
CA ARG A 157 -10.76 -1.11 -9.31
C ARG A 157 -9.83 -0.16 -8.56
N ARG A 158 -8.79 0.37 -9.21
CA ARG A 158 -7.92 1.39 -8.60
C ARG A 158 -8.64 2.69 -8.31
N ILE A 159 -9.49 3.16 -9.24
CA ILE A 159 -10.31 4.37 -9.03
C ILE A 159 -11.16 4.19 -7.77
N LYS A 160 -11.84 3.04 -7.66
CA LYS A 160 -12.70 2.73 -6.51
C LYS A 160 -11.91 2.74 -5.20
N ILE A 161 -10.76 2.05 -5.15
CA ILE A 161 -9.91 2.02 -3.95
C ILE A 161 -9.50 3.43 -3.52
N ILE A 162 -9.10 4.28 -4.46
CA ILE A 162 -8.70 5.67 -4.14
C ILE A 162 -9.91 6.48 -3.66
N SER A 163 -11.08 6.31 -4.29
CA SER A 163 -12.32 6.96 -3.86
C SER A 163 -12.67 6.58 -2.42
N ASP A 164 -12.74 5.27 -2.14
CA ASP A 164 -13.08 4.74 -0.82
C ASP A 164 -12.10 5.26 0.26
N GLN A 165 -10.81 5.37 -0.07
CA GLN A 165 -9.80 5.94 0.83
C GLN A 165 -9.98 7.44 1.08
N LEU A 166 -10.32 8.21 0.05
CA LEU A 166 -10.58 9.64 0.19
C LEU A 166 -11.86 9.89 0.98
N ASP A 167 -12.89 9.07 0.77
CA ASP A 167 -14.15 9.14 1.52
C ASP A 167 -13.93 8.79 3.00
N GLU A 168 -13.08 7.81 3.32
CA GLU A 168 -12.71 7.51 4.70
C GLU A 168 -11.99 8.69 5.38
N ILE A 169 -11.10 9.37 4.66
CA ILE A 169 -10.39 10.56 5.14
C ILE A 169 -11.37 11.71 5.37
N ASP A 170 -12.29 11.95 4.43
CA ASP A 170 -13.32 12.99 4.55
C ASP A 170 -14.25 12.71 5.74
N HIS A 171 -14.71 11.47 5.92
CA HIS A 171 -15.52 11.09 7.07
C HIS A 171 -14.81 11.29 8.41
N LYS A 172 -13.48 11.11 8.44
CA LYS A 172 -12.69 11.21 9.67
C LYS A 172 -12.25 12.64 10.00
N PHE A 173 -12.04 13.48 8.98
CA PHE A 173 -11.38 14.78 9.15
C PHE A 173 -12.12 15.96 8.52
N GLY A 174 -13.18 15.72 7.75
CA GLY A 174 -13.98 16.76 7.11
C GLY A 174 -14.75 17.62 8.12
N ASP A 175 -14.83 18.92 7.84
CA ASP A 175 -15.56 19.89 8.66
C ASP A 175 -16.46 20.81 7.80
N GLU A 176 -17.43 21.45 8.46
CA GLU A 176 -18.33 22.38 7.79
C GLU A 176 -17.58 23.62 7.28
N ARG A 177 -18.03 24.14 6.14
CA ARG A 177 -17.48 25.34 5.54
C ARG A 177 -17.63 26.55 6.47
N ARG A 178 -16.49 27.15 6.84
CA ARG A 178 -16.45 28.33 7.73
C ARG A 178 -16.69 29.66 7.01
N THR A 179 -16.15 29.82 5.80
CA THR A 179 -16.26 31.07 5.03
C THR A 179 -17.55 31.12 4.23
N LYS A 180 -18.45 32.05 4.55
CA LYS A 180 -19.67 32.30 3.76
C LYS A 180 -19.33 32.98 2.42
N ILE A 181 -19.83 32.44 1.30
CA ILE A 181 -19.86 33.16 0.02
C ILE A 181 -21.10 34.03 0.01
N CYS A 182 -20.91 35.33 -0.18
CA CYS A 182 -21.96 36.35 -0.15
C CYS A 182 -22.15 36.92 -1.55
#